data_AF-A0A061NPZ7-F1
#
_entry.id   AF-A0A061NPZ7-F1
#
_cell.length_a   1.000
_cell.length_b   1.000
_cell.length_c   1.000
_cell.angle_alpha   90.00
_cell.angle_beta   90.00
_cell.angle_gamma   90.00
#
_symmetry.space_group_name_H-M   'P 1'
#
loop_
_entity.id
_entity.type
_entity.pdbx_description
1 polymer ?
#
loop_
_entity_poly.entity_id
_entity_poly.type
_entity_poly.pdbx_seq_one_letter_code
_entity_poly.pdbx_strand_id
1 'polypeptide(L)' 'MKREQLIETLEERKLTEVLTLIEEAENGEFDELELVESLGLLQDQQLNDAVIDYLKSLEVEIIYVRDEE' A
#
# COMPACT_ATOMS: atom_id res chain seq x y z
N MET A 1 -1.55 7.95 -10.05
CA MET A 1 -2.65 8.68 -9.36
C MET A 1 -2.02 9.81 -8.54
N LYS A 2 -2.73 10.89 -8.19
CA LYS A 2 -2.21 11.86 -7.18
C LYS A 2 -2.54 11.38 -5.77
N ARG A 3 -1.73 11.75 -4.77
CA ARG A 3 -1.95 11.41 -3.34
C ARG A 3 -3.39 11.68 -2.90
N GLU A 4 -3.89 12.89 -3.09
CA GLU A 4 -5.22 13.30 -2.64
C GLU A 4 -6.33 12.40 -3.23
N GLN A 5 -6.20 12.03 -4.51
CA GLN A 5 -7.15 11.14 -5.19
C GLN A 5 -7.04 9.69 -4.70
N LEU A 6 -5.82 9.26 -4.34
CA LEU A 6 -5.57 7.93 -3.78
C LEU A 6 -6.25 7.81 -2.41
N ILE A 7 -6.01 8.76 -1.51
CA ILE A 7 -6.60 8.78 -0.17
C ILE A 7 -8.13 8.81 -0.23
N GLU A 8 -8.71 9.70 -1.05
CA GLU A 8 -10.17 9.78 -1.23
C GLU A 8 -10.76 8.43 -1.70
N THR A 9 -10.11 7.78 -2.67
CA THR A 9 -10.56 6.46 -3.17
C THR A 9 -10.49 5.38 -2.08
N LEU A 10 -9.46 5.40 -1.25
CA LEU A 10 -9.29 4.46 -0.14
C LEU A 10 -10.34 4.69 0.96
N GLU A 11 -10.64 5.95 1.28
CA GLU A 11 -11.70 6.33 2.24
C GLU A 11 -13.09 5.91 1.75
N GLU A 12 -13.42 6.20 0.49
CA GLU A 12 -14.70 5.80 -0.12
C GLU A 12 -14.91 4.29 -0.09
N ARG A 13 -13.84 3.53 -0.34
CA ARG A 13 -13.84 2.07 -0.30
C ARG A 13 -13.71 1.49 1.12
N LYS A 14 -13.57 2.35 2.14
CA LYS A 14 -13.39 1.98 3.55
C LYS A 14 -12.20 1.04 3.76
N LEU A 15 -11.12 1.27 3.02
CA LEU A 15 -9.88 0.53 3.13
C LEU A 15 -9.02 1.10 4.27
N THR A 16 -9.58 1.11 5.48
CA THR A 16 -8.99 1.75 6.66
C THR A 16 -7.61 1.19 6.98
N GLU A 17 -7.39 -0.11 6.81
CA GLU A 17 -6.08 -0.73 7.05
C GLU A 17 -4.99 -0.16 6.13
N VAL A 18 -5.34 0.08 4.86
CA VAL A 18 -4.40 0.67 3.89
C VAL A 18 -4.18 2.16 4.15
N LEU A 19 -5.21 2.87 4.58
CA LEU A 19 -5.07 4.27 5.00
C LEU A 19 -4.10 4.39 6.18
N THR A 20 -4.25 3.55 7.21
CA THR A 20 -3.34 3.52 8.35
C THR A 20 -1.91 3.23 7.92
N LEU A 21 -1.68 2.22 7.06
CA LEU A 21 -0.34 1.91 6.54
C LEU A 21 0.31 3.11 5.83
N ILE A 22 -0.47 3.84 5.05
CA ILE A 22 0.02 5.04 4.38
C ILE A 22 0.35 6.12 5.41
N GLU A 23 -0.52 6.38 6.39
CA GLU A 23 -0.27 7.38 7.43
C GLU A 23 0.98 7.04 8.27
N GLU A 24 1.17 5.77 8.65
CA GLU A 24 2.36 5.31 9.37
C GLU A 24 3.62 5.49 8.51
N ALA A 25 3.57 5.16 7.22
CA ALA A 25 4.69 5.38 6.30
C ALA A 25 5.02 6.87 6.12
N GLU A 26 4.01 7.74 6.04
CA GLU A 26 4.20 9.19 5.92
C GLU A 26 4.81 9.81 7.17
N ASN A 27 4.53 9.25 8.34
CA ASN A 27 5.16 9.65 9.60
C ASN A 27 6.57 9.06 9.79
N GLY A 28 7.01 8.17 8.89
CA GLY A 28 8.27 7.43 9.02
C GLY A 28 8.23 6.39 10.14
N GLU A 29 7.03 5.88 10.45
CA GLU A 29 6.78 4.82 11.44
C GLU A 29 6.64 3.43 10.80
N PHE A 30 6.74 3.36 9.47
CA PHE A 30 6.60 2.14 8.69
C PHE A 30 7.62 2.11 7.54
N ASP A 31 8.61 1.23 7.64
CA ASP A 31 9.74 1.16 6.70
C ASP A 31 9.67 -0.04 5.75
N GLU A 32 8.90 -1.09 6.08
CA GLU A 32 8.94 -2.38 5.38
C GLU A 32 7.51 -2.92 5.19
N LEU A 33 7.10 -3.23 3.95
CA LEU A 33 5.87 -3.94 3.64
C LEU A 33 6.17 -5.32 3.05
N GLU A 34 5.88 -6.37 3.81
CA GLU A 34 5.88 -7.73 3.30
C GLU A 34 4.53 -8.08 2.69
N LEU A 35 4.51 -8.54 1.44
CA LEU A 35 3.29 -9.00 0.78
C LEU A 35 3.53 -10.19 -0.14
N VAL A 36 2.52 -11.05 -0.27
CA VAL A 36 2.57 -12.20 -1.16
C VAL A 36 2.47 -11.74 -2.60
N GLU A 37 3.45 -12.11 -3.44
CA GLU A 37 3.53 -11.68 -4.86
C GLU A 37 2.24 -11.98 -5.64
N SER A 38 1.62 -13.12 -5.36
CA SER A 38 0.40 -13.59 -6.02
C SER A 38 -0.89 -12.86 -5.60
N LEU A 39 -0.91 -12.24 -4.40
CA LEU A 39 -2.10 -11.62 -3.83
C LEU A 39 -2.07 -10.09 -3.88
N GLY A 40 -0.89 -9.49 -3.78
CA GLY A 40 -0.77 -8.03 -3.64
C GLY A 40 -1.26 -7.51 -2.30
N LEU A 41 -1.38 -6.19 -2.17
CA LEU A 41 -2.00 -5.51 -1.03
C LEU A 41 -3.52 -5.38 -1.21
N LEU A 42 -3.98 -5.15 -2.44
CA LEU A 42 -5.39 -4.94 -2.79
C LEU A 42 -5.80 -5.75 -4.00
N GLN A 43 -7.05 -6.24 -4.00
CA GLN A 43 -7.61 -7.00 -5.13
C GLN A 43 -7.74 -6.14 -6.42
N ASP A 44 -7.99 -4.84 -6.27
CA ASP A 44 -8.03 -3.91 -7.41
C ASP A 44 -6.59 -3.59 -7.82
N GLN A 45 -6.14 -4.15 -8.94
CA GLN A 45 -4.76 -4.02 -9.42
C GLN A 45 -4.33 -2.56 -9.60
N GLN A 46 -5.19 -1.70 -10.13
CA GLN A 46 -4.82 -0.31 -10.38
C GLN A 46 -4.63 0.45 -9.05
N LEU A 47 -5.51 0.19 -8.09
CA LEU A 47 -5.41 0.79 -6.76
C LEU A 47 -4.21 0.21 -5.99
N ASN A 48 -4.01 -1.11 -6.07
CA ASN A 48 -2.86 -1.81 -5.51
C ASN A 48 -1.54 -1.18 -5.95
N ASP A 49 -1.35 -1.06 -7.27
CA ASP A 49 -0.12 -0.53 -7.83
C ASP A 49 0.09 0.93 -7.42
N ALA A 50 -0.99 1.73 -7.40
CA ALA A 50 -0.93 3.12 -6.97
C ALA A 50 -0.54 3.27 -5.49
N VAL A 51 -1.02 2.39 -4.60
CA VAL A 51 -0.62 2.39 -3.18
C VAL A 51 0.83 1.95 -3.03
N ILE A 52 1.22 0.85 -3.68
CA ILE A 52 2.59 0.34 -3.61
C ILE A 52 3.60 1.37 -4.14
N ASP A 53 3.30 2.04 -5.26
CA ASP A 53 4.15 3.11 -5.78
C ASP A 53 4.22 4.30 -4.81
N TYR A 54 3.12 4.63 -4.12
CA TYR A 54 3.11 5.69 -3.12
C TYR A 54 3.98 5.33 -1.92
N LEU A 55 3.84 4.13 -1.36
CA LEU A 55 4.67 3.64 -0.26
C LEU A 55 6.15 3.63 -0.63
N LYS A 56 6.51 3.16 -1.84
CA LYS A 56 7.90 3.22 -2.34
C LYS A 56 8.43 4.66 -2.42
N SER A 57 7.57 5.62 -2.75
CA SER A 57 7.97 7.04 -2.79
C SER A 57 8.25 7.64 -1.41
N LEU A 58 7.73 7.00 -0.35
CA LEU A 58 7.98 7.30 1.06
C LEU A 58 9.16 6.50 1.62
N GLU A 59 9.99 5.90 0.76
CA GLU A 59 11.15 5.09 1.13
C GLU A 59 10.81 3.75 1.83
N VAL A 60 9.54 3.32 1.78
CA VAL A 60 9.12 1.99 2.26
C VAL A 60 9.64 0.89 1.34
N GLU A 61 10.34 -0.09 1.90
CA GLU A 61 10.81 -1.28 1.20
C GLU A 61 9.67 -2.28 1.01
N ILE A 62 9.44 -2.73 -0.23
CA ILE A 62 8.39 -3.69 -0.56
C ILE A 62 9.02 -5.07 -0.77
N ILE A 63 8.74 -5.99 0.15
CA ILE A 63 9.29 -7.33 0.18
C ILE A 63 8.23 -8.30 -0.35
N TYR A 64 8.47 -8.86 -1.53
CA TYR A 64 7.59 -9.85 -2.13
C TYR A 64 7.96 -11.24 -1.61
N VAL A 65 7.12 -11.78 -0.73
CA VAL A 65 7.27 -13.16 -0.27
C VAL A 65 6.55 -14.10 -1.22
N ARG A 66 7.14 -15.28 -1.43
CA ARG A 66 6.45 -16.37 -2.10
C ARG A 66 5.55 -17.02 -1.07
N ASP A 67 4.34 -17.39 -1.48
CA ASP A 67 3.47 -18.27 -0.70
C ASP A 67 4.20 -19.63 -0.63
N GLU A 68 5.02 -19.82 0.40
CA GLU A 68 5.62 -21.11 0.71
C GLU A 68 4.56 -21.92 1.46
N GLU A 69 3.98 -22.91 0.76
CA GLU A 69 2.95 -23.84 1.28
C GLU A 69 3.28 -24.47 2.64
#